data_AF-A0A8S3ZW67-F1
#
_entry.id   AF-A0A8S3ZW67-F1
#
_cell.length_a   1.000
_cell.length_b   1.000
_cell.length_c   1.000
_cell.angle_alpha   90.00
_cell.angle_beta   90.00
_cell.angle_gamma   90.00
#
_symmetry.space_group_name_H-M   'P 1'
#
loop_
_entity.id
_entity.type
_entity.pdbx_description
1 polymer ?
#
loop_
_entity_poly.entity_id
_entity_poly.type
_entity_poly.pdbx_seq_one_letter_code
_entity_poly.pdbx_strand_id
1 'polypeptide(L)'
;VLLALEQDNFCDFSVQYEIAHNFIHALVGGSEVYSMASLLYTAFDPIFYLHHSNTDRIWAIWQALQSYRGKPYNSANCAIGRLRKPLPPFSLTSDVNPDSVTREHSLPFK
;
A
#
# COMPACT_ATOMS: atom_id res chain seq x y z
N VAL A 1 6.35 -6.29 11.86
CA VAL A 1 6.21 -6.76 10.45
C VAL A 1 6.41 -8.27 10.27
N LEU A 2 7.17 -8.98 11.11
CA LEU A 2 7.38 -10.44 10.96
C LEU A 2 6.06 -11.25 10.91
N LEU A 3 5.13 -10.96 11.82
CA LEU A 3 3.80 -11.59 11.84
C LEU A 3 2.99 -11.37 10.55
N ALA A 4 3.19 -10.24 9.87
CA ALA A 4 2.59 -10.00 8.55
C ALA A 4 3.25 -10.91 7.50
N LEU A 5 4.58 -10.99 7.51
CA LEU A 5 5.34 -11.79 6.54
C LEU A 5 5.08 -13.30 6.68
N GLU A 6 4.66 -13.78 7.85
CA GLU A 6 4.22 -15.16 8.07
C GLU A 6 2.91 -15.50 7.36
N GLN A 7 2.06 -14.50 7.07
CA GLN A 7 0.78 -14.75 6.42
C GLN A 7 0.95 -15.19 4.97
N ASP A 8 0.18 -16.22 4.60
CA ASP A 8 0.18 -16.80 3.26
C ASP A 8 -0.88 -16.19 2.35
N ASN A 9 -1.98 -15.71 2.92
CA ASN A 9 -3.07 -15.07 2.21
C ASN A 9 -2.84 -13.55 2.16
N PHE A 10 -3.06 -12.95 0.99
CA PHE A 10 -2.90 -11.50 0.81
C PHE A 10 -3.77 -10.67 1.77
N CYS A 11 -5.02 -11.06 2.02
CA CYS A 11 -5.90 -10.28 2.89
C CYS A 11 -5.45 -10.34 4.36
N ASP A 12 -5.04 -11.50 4.84
CA ASP A 12 -4.51 -11.65 6.21
C ASP A 12 -3.19 -10.90 6.38
N PHE A 13 -2.30 -10.99 5.37
CA PHE A 13 -1.09 -10.17 5.26
C PHE A 13 -1.44 -8.68 5.33
N SER A 14 -2.39 -8.22 4.50
CA SER A 14 -2.70 -6.80 4.32
C SER A 14 -3.15 -6.11 5.61
N VAL A 15 -3.93 -6.81 6.46
CA VAL A 15 -4.40 -6.27 7.73
C VAL A 15 -3.23 -6.01 8.67
N GLN A 16 -2.36 -7.00 8.85
CA GLN A 16 -1.20 -6.87 9.75
C GLN A 16 -0.17 -5.87 9.20
N TYR A 17 -0.01 -5.85 7.88
CA TYR A 17 0.88 -4.95 7.16
C TYR A 17 0.44 -3.49 7.29
N GLU A 18 -0.84 -3.19 7.08
CA GLU A 18 -1.40 -1.83 7.20
C GLU A 18 -1.33 -1.33 8.64
N ILE A 19 -1.66 -2.17 9.63
CA ILE A 19 -1.53 -1.81 11.05
C ILE A 19 -0.07 -1.48 11.40
N ALA A 20 0.89 -2.29 10.92
CA ALA A 20 2.31 -2.02 11.15
C ALA A 20 2.77 -0.69 10.52
N HIS A 21 2.25 -0.36 9.34
CA HIS A 21 2.48 0.91 8.65
C HIS A 21 1.96 2.11 9.47
N ASN A 22 0.77 2.00 10.05
CA ASN A 22 0.13 3.09 10.81
C ASN A 22 0.95 3.57 12.02
N PHE A 23 1.86 2.75 12.55
CA PHE A 23 2.72 3.16 13.66
C PHE A 23 3.62 4.35 13.34
N ILE A 24 4.20 4.44 12.13
CA ILE A 24 5.09 5.57 11.80
C ILE A 24 4.29 6.84 11.59
N HIS A 25 3.10 6.72 10.98
CA HIS A 25 2.14 7.82 10.89
C HIS A 25 1.85 8.43 12.27
N ALA A 26 1.47 7.59 13.25
CA ALA A 26 1.18 8.04 14.61
C ALA A 26 2.43 8.53 15.36
N LEU A 27 3.57 7.83 15.23
CA LEU A 27 4.80 8.15 15.95
C LEU A 27 5.38 9.49 15.53
N VAL A 28 5.45 9.76 14.21
CA VAL A 28 5.97 11.02 13.69
C VAL A 28 4.95 12.14 13.89
N GLY A 29 3.65 11.84 13.76
CA GLY A 29 2.59 12.84 13.84
C GLY A 29 2.26 13.31 15.26
N GLY A 30 2.41 12.45 16.26
CA GLY A 30 2.11 12.78 17.65
C GLY A 30 0.66 13.23 17.84
N SER A 31 0.44 14.28 18.62
CA SER A 31 -0.90 14.84 18.92
C SER A 31 -1.34 15.98 18.01
N GLU A 32 -0.47 16.44 17.11
CA GLU A 32 -0.74 17.62 16.27
C GLU A 32 -1.68 17.28 15.11
N VAL A 33 -2.60 18.20 14.81
CA VAL A 33 -3.61 18.02 13.75
C VAL A 33 -3.00 18.01 12.36
N TYR A 34 -2.03 18.91 12.10
CA TYR A 34 -1.35 19.08 10.81
C TYR A 34 -0.08 18.25 10.75
N SER A 35 -0.22 16.93 10.84
CA SER A 35 0.91 16.02 11.01
C SER A 35 0.72 14.70 10.27
N MET A 36 1.74 13.84 10.34
CA MET A 36 1.72 12.47 9.84
C MET A 36 0.61 11.59 10.48
N ALA A 37 0.02 11.99 11.61
CA ALA A 37 -1.05 11.25 12.28
C ALA A 37 -2.42 11.48 11.64
N SER A 38 -2.57 12.53 10.80
CA SER A 38 -3.82 12.84 10.12
C SER A 38 -3.82 12.34 8.69
N LEU A 39 -4.83 11.56 8.32
CA LEU A 39 -5.03 11.10 6.93
C LEU A 39 -5.17 12.25 5.93
N LEU A 40 -5.64 13.42 6.37
CA LEU A 40 -5.81 14.59 5.51
C LEU A 40 -4.50 15.33 5.25
N TYR A 41 -3.55 15.28 6.20
CA TYR A 41 -2.33 16.09 6.14
C TYR A 41 -1.06 15.27 5.93
N THR A 42 -1.11 13.96 6.15
CA THR A 42 0.10 13.13 6.18
C THR A 42 0.91 13.16 4.89
N ALA A 43 0.27 13.26 3.72
CA ALA A 43 0.96 13.29 2.44
C ALA A 43 1.71 14.60 2.16
N PHE A 44 1.48 15.66 2.95
CA PHE A 44 2.18 16.95 2.81
C PHE A 44 3.54 16.95 3.52
N ASP A 45 3.80 16.01 4.42
CA ASP A 45 5.11 15.82 5.04
C ASP A 45 6.00 14.95 4.13
N PRO A 46 7.21 15.41 3.72
CA PRO A 46 8.09 14.64 2.85
C PRO A 46 8.46 13.24 3.37
N ILE A 47 8.43 13.02 4.69
CA ILE A 47 8.67 11.70 5.30
C ILE A 47 7.65 10.67 4.80
N PHE A 48 6.45 11.09 4.41
CA PHE A 48 5.43 10.22 3.80
C PHE A 48 6.01 9.37 2.68
N TYR A 49 6.76 9.97 1.75
CA TYR A 49 7.31 9.25 0.60
C TYR A 49 8.42 8.27 1.01
N LEU A 50 9.26 8.62 1.99
CA LEU A 50 10.28 7.69 2.50
C LEU A 50 9.64 6.52 3.27
N HIS A 51 8.62 6.81 4.07
CA HIS A 51 7.86 5.82 4.81
C HIS A 51 7.16 4.85 3.85
N HIS A 52 6.41 5.37 2.87
CA HIS A 52 5.69 4.57 1.88
C HIS A 52 6.63 3.81 0.94
N SER A 53 7.82 4.34 0.63
CA SER A 53 8.85 3.60 -0.11
C SER A 53 9.37 2.38 0.66
N ASN A 54 9.64 2.51 1.97
CA ASN A 54 10.03 1.36 2.78
C ASN A 54 8.86 0.39 3.03
N THR A 55 7.64 0.90 3.16
CA THR A 55 6.42 0.10 3.24
C THR A 55 6.28 -0.75 1.96
N ASP A 56 6.32 -0.14 0.78
CA ASP A 56 6.29 -0.83 -0.52
C ASP A 56 7.42 -1.87 -0.67
N ARG A 57 8.63 -1.54 -0.20
CA ARG A 57 9.75 -2.51 -0.13
C ARG A 57 9.39 -3.76 0.68
N ILE A 58 8.67 -3.62 1.79
CA ILE A 58 8.24 -4.75 2.63
C ILE A 58 7.17 -5.58 1.91
N TRP A 59 6.27 -4.94 1.16
CA TRP A 59 5.32 -5.68 0.31
C TRP A 59 6.04 -6.46 -0.79
N ALA A 60 7.03 -5.87 -1.46
CA ALA A 60 7.86 -6.57 -2.44
C ALA A 60 8.61 -7.78 -1.83
N ILE A 61 9.09 -7.66 -0.58
CA ILE A 61 9.68 -8.80 0.16
C ILE A 61 8.63 -9.89 0.40
N TRP A 62 7.40 -9.53 0.78
CA TRP A 62 6.32 -10.52 0.92
C TRP A 62 6.04 -11.23 -0.41
N GLN A 63 6.00 -10.51 -1.53
CA GLN A 63 5.85 -11.13 -2.85
C GLN A 63 7.00 -12.11 -3.18
N ALA A 64 8.25 -11.75 -2.87
CA ALA A 64 9.40 -12.65 -3.03
C ALA A 64 9.29 -13.89 -2.12
N LEU A 65 8.79 -13.73 -0.89
CA LEU A 65 8.53 -14.85 0.02
C LEU A 65 7.41 -15.76 -0.50
N GLN A 66 6.34 -15.20 -1.08
CA GLN A 66 5.29 -15.98 -1.72
C GLN A 66 5.82 -16.78 -2.91
N SER A 67 6.67 -16.17 -3.74
CA SER A 67 7.36 -16.86 -4.82
C SER A 67 8.22 -18.01 -4.30
N TYR A 68 9.01 -17.78 -3.24
CA TYR A 68 9.81 -18.82 -2.57
C TYR A 68 8.95 -19.96 -2.00
N ARG A 69 7.75 -19.66 -1.49
CA ARG A 69 6.77 -20.65 -1.00
C ARG A 69 6.05 -21.42 -2.11
N GLY A 70 6.30 -21.10 -3.39
CA GLY A 70 5.58 -21.68 -4.52
C GLY A 70 4.12 -21.21 -4.61
N LYS A 71 3.82 -20.01 -4.09
CA LYS A 71 2.47 -19.42 -4.05
C LYS A 71 2.35 -18.27 -5.06
N PRO A 72 1.12 -17.94 -5.49
CA PRO A 72 0.89 -16.73 -6.26
C PRO A 72 1.33 -15.48 -5.48
N TYR A 73 2.12 -14.63 -6.12
CA TYR A 73 2.68 -13.40 -5.54
C TYR A 73 2.18 -12.13 -6.24
N ASN A 74 1.68 -12.27 -7.46
CA ASN A 74 1.14 -11.20 -8.31
C ASN A 74 -0.39 -11.30 -8.48
N SER A 75 -1.06 -12.12 -7.68
CA SER A 75 -2.52 -12.24 -7.66
C SER A 75 -3.02 -12.53 -6.26
N ALA A 76 -4.30 -12.24 -6.01
CA ALA A 76 -4.98 -12.62 -4.78
C ALA A 76 -6.40 -13.11 -5.08
N ASN A 77 -6.84 -14.10 -4.30
CA ASN A 77 -8.15 -14.72 -4.40
C ASN A 77 -9.17 -14.15 -3.41
N CYS A 78 -8.82 -13.06 -2.73
CA CYS A 78 -9.67 -12.38 -1.76
C CYS A 78 -9.96 -10.94 -2.24
N ALA A 79 -11.04 -10.32 -1.75
CA ALA A 79 -11.44 -8.95 -2.10
C ALA A 79 -11.49 -8.65 -3.63
N ILE A 80 -11.80 -9.66 -4.46
CA ILE A 80 -11.76 -9.58 -5.94
C ILE A 80 -12.59 -8.39 -6.46
N GLY A 81 -13.76 -8.13 -5.87
CA GLY A 81 -14.60 -6.99 -6.26
C GLY A 81 -13.93 -5.62 -6.08
N ARG A 82 -13.02 -5.48 -5.12
CA ARG A 82 -12.21 -4.26 -4.94
C ARG A 82 -11.00 -4.25 -5.85
N LEU A 83 -10.33 -5.39 -6.01
CA LEU A 83 -9.08 -5.49 -6.77
C LEU A 83 -9.28 -5.37 -8.29
N ARG A 84 -10.52 -5.54 -8.77
CA ARG A 84 -10.91 -5.27 -10.17
C ARG A 84 -11.42 -3.85 -10.42
N LYS A 85 -11.45 -2.99 -9.40
CA LYS A 85 -11.88 -1.61 -9.53
C LYS A 85 -10.64 -0.71 -9.73
N PRO A 86 -10.58 0.10 -10.80
CA PRO A 86 -9.53 1.10 -10.95
C PRO A 86 -9.52 2.08 -9.76
N LEU A 87 -8.33 2.41 -9.28
CA LEU A 87 -8.14 3.28 -8.12
C LEU A 87 -8.18 4.76 -8.54
N PRO A 88 -9.07 5.58 -7.97
CA PRO A 88 -8.89 7.03 -8.01
C PRO A 88 -7.73 7.45 -7.07
N PRO A 89 -7.03 8.56 -7.35
CA PRO A 89 -7.18 9.41 -8.52
C PRO A 89 -6.49 8.86 -9.78
N PHE A 90 -5.78 7.74 -9.69
CA PHE A 90 -4.94 7.23 -10.77
C PHE A 90 -5.71 6.90 -12.04
N SER A 91 -6.94 6.42 -11.94
CA SER A 91 -7.80 6.12 -13.09
C SER A 91 -8.51 7.34 -13.69
N LEU A 92 -8.31 8.54 -13.13
CA LEU A 92 -8.96 9.75 -13.62
C LEU A 92 -8.25 10.31 -14.86
N THR A 93 -8.78 11.40 -15.39
CA THR A 93 -8.28 12.02 -16.63
C THR A 93 -6.85 12.52 -16.49
N SER A 94 -6.18 12.72 -17.63
CA SER A 94 -4.82 13.28 -17.70
C SER A 94 -4.69 14.66 -17.07
N ASP A 95 -5.79 15.41 -16.99
CA ASP A 95 -5.83 16.73 -16.34
C ASP A 95 -5.67 16.63 -14.82
N VAL A 96 -6.09 15.50 -14.22
CA VAL A 96 -5.97 15.24 -12.78
C VAL A 96 -4.72 14.44 -12.46
N ASN A 97 -4.45 13.38 -13.23
CA ASN A 97 -3.25 12.56 -13.08
C ASN A 97 -2.42 12.62 -14.38
N PRO A 98 -1.35 13.43 -14.45
CA PRO A 98 -0.56 13.60 -15.68
C PRO A 98 0.32 12.39 -16.01
N ASP A 99 0.58 11.48 -15.07
CA ASP A 99 1.43 10.31 -15.28
C ASP A 99 0.70 9.16 -16.01
N SER A 100 1.15 8.83 -17.22
CA SER A 100 0.57 7.74 -18.02
C SER A 100 0.77 6.37 -17.40
N VAL A 101 1.89 6.13 -16.71
CA VAL A 101 2.20 4.83 -16.12
C VAL A 101 1.18 4.51 -15.04
N THR A 102 0.92 5.45 -14.12
CA THR A 102 -0.06 5.21 -13.05
C THR A 102 -1.51 5.16 -13.57
N ARG A 103 -1.84 5.86 -14.66
CA ARG A 103 -3.15 5.68 -15.32
C ARG A 103 -3.33 4.26 -15.87
N GLU A 104 -2.32 3.76 -16.58
CA GLU A 104 -2.32 2.39 -17.14
C GLU A 104 -2.30 1.29 -16.07
N HIS A 105 -1.73 1.59 -14.89
CA HIS A 105 -1.63 0.69 -13.74
C HIS A 105 -2.63 1.02 -12.63
N SER A 106 -3.73 1.71 -12.96
CA SER A 106 -4.76 2.08 -11.97
C SER A 106 -5.57 0.89 -11.47
N LEU A 107 -5.55 -0.25 -12.18
CA LEU A 107 -6.13 -1.50 -11.72
C LEU A 107 -5.16 -2.22 -10.76
N PRO A 108 -5.57 -2.50 -9.50
CA PRO A 108 -4.74 -3.22 -8.54
C PRO A 108 -4.27 -4.60 -9.02
N PHE A 109 -5.07 -5.24 -9.89
CA PHE A 109 -4.68 -6.45 -10.60
C PHE A 109 -4.83 -6.30 -12.10
N LYS A 110 -3.79 -6.73 -12.81
CA LYS A 110 -3.75 -6.89 -14.25
C LYS A 110 -3.30 -8.30 -14.59
#